data_AF-A0A953FGW0-F1
#
_entry.id   AF-A0A953FGW0-F1
#
_cell.length_a   1.000
_cell.length_b   1.000
_cell.length_c   1.000
_cell.angle_alpha   90.00
_cell.angle_beta   90.00
_cell.angle_gamma   90.00
#
_symmetry.space_group_name_H-M   'P 1'
#
loop_
_entity.id
_entity.type
_entity.pdbx_description
1 polymer ?
#
loop_
_entity_poly.entity_id
_entity_poly.type
_entity_poly.pdbx_seq_one_letter_code
_entity_poly.pdbx_strand_id
1 'polypeptide(L)'
;VLGATVPGLLQLMGREFLVLVVVAALVGCPLGWYVMTQWLQQYAYHVEVSPFALALATLACLFITITTVSYHALKASLFNPARSLRHE
;
A
#
# COMPACT_ATOMS: atom_id res chain seq x y z
N VAL A 1 -27.77 -16.05 8.52
CA VAL A 1 -26.69 -15.04 8.44
C VAL A 1 -26.65 -14.48 7.03
N LEU A 2 -27.53 -13.51 6.80
CA LEU A 2 -27.99 -13.06 5.48
C LEU A 2 -27.14 -11.86 5.03
N GLY A 3 -26.43 -12.00 3.90
CA GLY A 3 -26.11 -10.85 3.06
C GLY A 3 -24.71 -10.23 3.14
N ALA A 4 -23.72 -10.84 3.83
CA ALA A 4 -22.33 -10.43 3.63
C ALA A 4 -21.79 -11.09 2.36
N THR A 5 -22.14 -10.53 1.19
CA THR A 5 -21.54 -10.91 -0.09
C THR A 5 -20.03 -10.70 -0.02
N VAL A 6 -19.25 -11.65 -0.57
CA VAL A 6 -17.77 -11.58 -0.72
C VAL A 6 -17.24 -10.16 -1.06
N PRO A 7 -17.88 -9.35 -1.94
CA PRO A 7 -17.51 -7.94 -2.14
C PRO A 7 -17.55 -7.04 -0.90
N GLY A 8 -18.48 -7.24 0.04
CA GLY A 8 -18.55 -6.43 1.27
C GLY A 8 -17.38 -6.69 2.23
N LEU A 9 -16.88 -7.92 2.27
CA LEU A 9 -15.70 -8.29 3.07
C LEU A 9 -14.41 -7.74 2.45
N LEU A 10 -14.29 -7.83 1.12
CA LEU A 10 -13.20 -7.22 0.35
C LEU A 10 -13.19 -5.69 0.48
N GLN A 11 -14.36 -5.05 0.54
CA GLN A 11 -14.48 -3.61 0.68
C GLN A 11 -14.10 -3.12 2.09
N LEU A 12 -14.49 -3.85 3.15
CA LEU A 12 -14.14 -3.50 4.52
C LEU A 12 -12.63 -3.66 4.77
N MET A 13 -12.06 -4.82 4.41
CA MET A 13 -10.62 -5.09 4.55
C MET A 13 -9.78 -4.21 3.62
N GLY A 14 -10.23 -4.00 2.38
CA GLY A 14 -9.56 -3.14 1.42
C GLY A 14 -9.49 -1.68 1.86
N ARG A 15 -10.53 -1.18 2.55
CA ARG A 15 -10.57 0.20 3.05
C ARG A 15 -9.58 0.42 4.19
N GLU A 16 -9.49 -0.48 5.15
CA GLU A 16 -8.50 -0.39 6.24
C GLU A 16 -7.07 -0.43 5.70
N PHE A 17 -6.81 -1.32 4.75
CA PHE A 17 -5.50 -1.43 4.12
C PHE A 17 -5.16 -0.19 3.28
N LEU A 18 -6.12 0.35 2.51
CA LEU A 18 -5.93 1.58 1.74
C LEU A 18 -5.59 2.76 2.64
N VAL A 19 -6.27 2.92 3.78
CA VAL A 19 -5.97 3.99 4.73
C VAL A 19 -4.53 3.88 5.24
N LEU A 20 -4.08 2.68 5.61
CA LEU A 20 -2.69 2.44 6.03
C LEU A 20 -1.68 2.78 4.92
N VAL A 21 -1.94 2.38 3.68
CA VAL A 21 -1.07 2.66 2.53
C VAL A 21 -1.00 4.16 2.24
N VAL A 22 -2.13 4.86 2.29
CA VAL A 22 -2.17 6.31 2.07
C VAL A 22 -1.39 7.04 3.14
N VAL A 23 -1.58 6.70 4.42
CA VAL A 23 -0.83 7.31 5.52
C VAL A 23 0.67 7.04 5.38
N ALA A 24 1.05 5.80 5.06
CA ALA A 24 2.44 5.43 4.82
C ALA A 24 3.06 6.20 3.64
N ALA A 25 2.32 6.39 2.54
CA ALA A 25 2.79 7.17 1.39
C ALA A 25 2.94 8.66 1.74
N LEU A 26 2.00 9.22 2.51
CA LEU A 26 2.01 10.63 2.91
C LEU A 26 3.20 10.98 3.80
N VAL A 27 3.61 10.06 4.69
CA VAL A 27 4.80 10.23 5.55
C VAL A 27 6.08 9.78 4.83
N GLY A 28 6.01 8.69 4.08
CA GLY A 28 7.16 8.09 3.40
C GLY A 28 7.71 8.94 2.26
N CYS A 29 6.85 9.61 1.48
CA CYS A 29 7.29 10.52 0.41
C CYS A 29 8.19 11.67 0.90
N PRO A 30 7.76 12.50 1.87
CA PRO A 30 8.60 13.61 2.35
C PRO A 30 9.83 13.11 3.09
N LEU A 31 9.72 12.01 3.86
CA LEU A 31 10.86 11.43 4.56
C LEU A 31 11.90 10.91 3.57
N GLY A 32 11.46 10.16 2.55
CA GLY A 32 12.31 9.63 1.49
C GLY A 32 13.00 10.76 0.72
N TRP A 33 12.26 11.81 0.35
CA TRP A 33 12.83 13.00 -0.29
C TRP A 33 13.93 13.65 0.56
N TYR A 34 13.66 13.86 1.85
CA TYR A 34 14.60 14.50 2.76
C TYR A 34 15.89 13.68 2.89
N VAL A 35 15.76 12.37 3.13
CA VAL A 35 16.90 11.45 3.24
C VAL A 35 17.69 11.38 1.94
N MET A 36 17.01 11.28 0.79
CA MET A 36 17.67 11.21 -0.53
C MET A 36 18.43 12.50 -0.84
N THR A 37 17.84 13.65 -0.51
CA THR A 37 18.47 14.97 -0.72
C THR A 37 19.71 15.14 0.16
N GLN A 38 19.62 14.77 1.45
CA GLN A 38 20.77 14.76 2.36
C GLN A 38 21.85 13.78 1.90
N TRP A 39 21.46 12.59 1.46
CA TRP A 39 22.39 11.58 0.97
C TRP A 39 23.13 12.06 -0.28
N LEU A 40 22.42 12.63 -1.24
CA LEU A 40 23.02 13.18 -2.45
C LEU A 40 23.93 14.38 -2.16
N GLN A 41 23.69 15.21 -1.14
CA GLN A 41 24.58 16.34 -0.82
C GLN A 41 26.02 15.93 -0.44
N GLN A 42 26.24 14.68 -0.02
CA GLN A 42 27.56 14.16 0.32
C GLN A 42 28.43 13.81 -0.91
N TYR A 43 27.90 13.88 -2.15
CA TYR A 43 28.46 13.13 -3.28
C TYR A 43 29.29 13.86 -4.34
N ALA A 44 29.64 15.14 -4.32
CA ALA A 44 30.30 15.87 -5.44
C ALA A 44 29.57 15.86 -6.82
N TYR A 45 29.09 14.72 -7.31
CA TYR A 45 28.19 14.54 -8.44
C TYR A 45 26.77 14.35 -7.92
N HIS A 46 25.97 15.41 -7.95
CA HIS A 46 24.61 15.40 -7.42
C HIS A 46 23.62 15.46 -8.57
N VAL A 47 22.70 14.49 -8.63
CA VAL A 47 21.50 14.60 -9.47
C VAL A 47 20.48 15.41 -8.68
N GLU A 48 19.93 16.46 -9.28
CA GLU A 48 18.80 17.16 -8.69
C GLU A 48 17.63 16.19 -8.56
N VAL A 49 17.21 15.92 -7.32
CA VAL A 49 16.01 15.14 -7.07
C VAL A 49 14.87 15.95 -7.65
N SER A 50 14.27 15.47 -8.75
CA SER A 50 13.12 16.16 -9.35
C SER A 50 11.84 15.67 -8.68
N PRO A 51 10.87 16.57 -8.40
CA PRO A 51 9.56 16.16 -7.87
C PRO A 51 8.86 15.14 -8.77
N PHE A 52 9.14 15.17 -10.08
CA PHE A 52 8.66 14.20 -11.06
C PHE A 52 9.20 12.79 -10.80
N ALA A 53 10.48 12.63 -10.43
CA ALA A 53 11.06 11.34 -10.11
C ALA A 53 10.39 10.73 -8.86
N LEU A 54 10.13 11.56 -7.83
CA LEU A 54 9.40 11.14 -6.64
C LEU A 54 7.95 10.72 -6.98
N ALA A 55 7.26 11.51 -7.80
CA ALA A 55 5.90 11.19 -8.24
C ALA A 55 5.83 9.85 -9.01
N LEU A 56 6.78 9.61 -9.91
CA LEU A 56 6.87 8.36 -10.67
C LEU A 56 7.18 7.16 -9.76
N ALA A 57 8.12 7.30 -8.83
CA ALA A 57 8.45 6.26 -7.86
C ALA A 57 7.26 5.93 -6.94
N THR A 58 6.53 6.96 -6.50
CA THR A 58 5.33 6.80 -5.66
C THR A 58 4.23 6.08 -6.44
N LEU A 59 3.99 6.45 -7.70
CA LEU A 59 3.03 5.78 -8.57
C LEU A 59 3.38 4.31 -8.80
N ALA A 60 4.66 4.01 -9.07
CA ALA A 60 5.13 2.64 -9.23
C ALA A 60 4.94 1.81 -7.95
N CYS A 61 5.27 2.40 -6.79
CA CYS A 61 5.06 1.76 -5.49
C CYS A 61 3.58 1.50 -5.22
N LEU A 62 2.70 2.46 -5.54
CA LEU A 62 1.26 2.32 -5.39
C LEU A 62 0.70 1.20 -6.28
N PHE A 63 1.17 1.14 -7.53
CA PHE A 63 0.78 0.10 -8.49
C PHE A 63 1.17 -1.30 -8.00
N ILE A 64 2.40 -1.47 -7.51
CA ILE A 64 2.87 -2.72 -6.92
C ILE A 64 2.01 -3.07 -5.69
N THR A 65 1.79 -2.10 -4.80
CA THR A 65 1.00 -2.29 -3.59
C THR A 65 -0.42 -2.73 -3.90
N ILE A 66 -1.11 -2.07 -4.83
CA ILE A 66 -2.46 -2.46 -5.26
C ILE A 66 -2.47 -3.88 -5.82
N THR A 67 -1.47 -4.23 -6.64
CA THR A 67 -1.35 -5.58 -7.21
C THR A 67 -1.15 -6.63 -6.11
N THR A 68 -0.24 -6.38 -5.16
CA THR A 68 0.03 -7.28 -4.02
C THR A 68 -1.18 -7.41 -3.10
N VAL A 69 -1.84 -6.31 -2.77
CA VAL A 69 -3.03 -6.30 -1.91
C VAL A 69 -4.19 -7.00 -2.58
N SER A 70 -4.39 -6.78 -3.89
CA SER A 70 -5.42 -7.50 -4.65
C SER A 70 -5.18 -9.01 -4.58
N TYR A 71 -3.93 -9.45 -4.75
CA TYR A 71 -3.56 -10.85 -4.62
C TYR A 71 -3.78 -11.39 -3.19
N HIS A 72 -3.34 -10.66 -2.16
CA HIS A 72 -3.52 -11.05 -0.76
C HIS A 72 -4.99 -11.06 -0.33
N ALA A 73 -5.79 -10.08 -0.76
CA ALA A 73 -7.22 -9.99 -0.46
C ALA A 73 -8.01 -11.10 -1.14
N LEU A 74 -7.68 -11.41 -2.40
CA LEU A 74 -8.26 -12.57 -3.10
C LEU A 74 -7.91 -13.86 -2.36
N LYS A 75 -6.64 -14.07 -2.01
CA LYS A 75 -6.20 -15.23 -1.23
C LYS A 75 -6.87 -15.31 0.16
N ALA A 76 -7.03 -14.19 0.85
CA ALA A 76 -7.71 -14.11 2.14
C ALA A 76 -9.21 -14.42 2.03
N SER A 77 -9.87 -13.97 0.95
CA SER A 77 -11.28 -14.29 0.69
C SER A 77 -11.51 -15.75 0.34
N LEU A 78 -10.53 -16.40 -0.29
CA LEU A 78 -10.51 -17.85 -0.55
C LEU A 78 -10.27 -18.67 0.73
N PHE A 79 -9.62 -18.09 1.74
CA PHE A 79 -9.57 -18.63 3.10
C PHE A 79 -10.88 -18.34 3.87
N ASN A 80 -11.97 -18.91 3.33
CA ASN A 80 -13.17 -19.36 4.03
C ASN A 80 -13.62 -18.59 5.30
N PRO A 81 -14.49 -17.58 5.17
CA PRO A 81 -15.24 -17.02 6.31
C PRO A 81 -16.33 -17.98 6.84
N ALA A 82 -16.53 -19.15 6.23
CA ALA A 82 -17.57 -20.11 6.64
C ALA A 82 -17.09 -21.21 7.62
N ARG A 83 -15.80 -21.30 7.97
CA ARG A 83 -15.29 -22.35 8.88
C ARG A 83 -14.86 -21.89 10.28
N SER A 84 -14.72 -20.60 10.54
CA SER A 84 -14.31 -20.14 11.88
C SER A 84 -15.44 -20.17 12.93
N LEU A 85 -16.70 -20.28 12.51
CA LEU A 85 -17.88 -20.35 13.39
C LEU A 85 -18.19 -21.75 13.92
N ARG A 86 -17.33 -22.76 13.69
CA ARG A 86 -17.52 -24.13 14.21
C ARG A 86 -16.48 -24.53 15.27
N HIS A 87 -15.76 -23.56 15.80
CA HIS A 87 -14.86 -23.73 16.94
C HIS A 87 -15.17 -22.79 18.12
N GLU A 88 -16.27 -22.05 18.03
CA GLU A 88 -17.08 -21.65 19.19
C GLU A 88 -18.38 -22.46 19.19
#